data_AF-A0A3R7FIB5-F1
#
_entry.id   AF-A0A3R7FIB5-F1
#
_cell.length_a   1.000
_cell.length_b   1.000
_cell.length_c   1.000
_cell.angle_alpha   90.00
_cell.angle_beta   90.00
_cell.angle_gamma   90.00
#
_symmetry.space_group_name_H-M   'P 1'
#
loop_
_entity.id
_entity.type
_entity.pdbx_description
1 polymer ?
#
loop_
_entity_poly.entity_id
_entity_poly.type
_entity_poly.pdbx_seq_one_letter_code
_entity_poly.pdbx_strand_id
1 'polypeptide(L)'
;MATMKTDPVHTERAKLVATVEGVLTVNASLLDSGAGLSVASGGLVSALLAAGVAPEITTMGPFSLRPYGADSRPVVVTKQVRFGSLEFKTGCGPLMLRGLRVWVDEAVAGVELTLGLPVMQKLGYSDKTLLENARRQQAEWDFADQSIATPGEAMHRTLRMEETLVDDFDDDEGMCCATPDWGTDPYPTDDGQVDDDPVRMVLMSKVADAASQGMDEESVRRLQDVLVEFKEYSV
;
A
#
# COMPACT_ATOMS: atom_id res chain seq x y z
N MET A 1 -12.21 -17.85 -42.44
CA MET A 1 -11.15 -17.96 -41.41
C MET A 1 -10.20 -16.80 -41.65
N ALA A 2 -10.30 -15.74 -40.86
CA ALA A 2 -9.43 -14.56 -40.98
C ALA A 2 -8.44 -14.59 -39.81
N THR A 3 -7.17 -14.82 -40.13
CA THR A 3 -6.05 -14.74 -39.20
C THR A 3 -5.75 -13.26 -38.94
N MET A 4 -6.12 -12.75 -37.76
CA MET A 4 -5.63 -11.46 -37.27
C MET A 4 -4.22 -11.67 -36.71
N LYS A 5 -3.25 -11.03 -37.35
CA LYS A 5 -1.90 -10.85 -36.80
C LYS A 5 -2.03 -9.97 -35.56
N THR A 6 -1.69 -10.50 -34.40
CA THR A 6 -1.48 -9.74 -33.18
C THR A 6 -0.02 -9.26 -33.18
N ASP A 7 0.19 -8.01 -33.53
CA ASP A 7 1.47 -7.35 -33.26
C ASP A 7 1.60 -7.17 -31.73
N PRO A 8 2.78 -7.42 -31.14
CA PRO A 8 2.98 -7.22 -29.71
C PRO A 8 2.91 -5.73 -29.41
N VAL A 9 1.82 -5.30 -28.77
CA VAL A 9 1.70 -3.93 -28.26
C VAL A 9 2.67 -3.79 -27.10
N HIS A 10 3.82 -3.19 -27.37
CA HIS A 10 4.66 -2.61 -26.34
C HIS A 10 3.91 -1.37 -25.81
N THR A 11 3.07 -1.57 -24.80
CA THR A 11 2.28 -0.49 -24.21
C THR A 11 3.22 0.37 -23.36
N GLU A 12 3.87 1.35 -24.00
CA GLU A 12 4.45 2.48 -23.28
C GLU A 12 3.34 3.07 -22.38
N ARG A 13 3.59 3.15 -21.07
CA ARG A 13 2.59 3.62 -20.12
C ARG A 13 2.15 5.02 -20.54
N ALA A 14 0.90 5.16 -20.98
CA ALA A 14 0.35 6.43 -21.39
C ALA A 14 0.51 7.45 -20.25
N LYS A 15 1.43 8.40 -20.43
CA LYS A 15 1.76 9.40 -19.41
C LYS A 15 0.62 10.41 -19.40
N LEU A 16 -0.12 10.49 -18.30
CA LEU A 16 -1.18 11.47 -18.15
C LEU A 16 -0.52 12.85 -17.98
N VAL A 17 -0.73 13.73 -18.95
CA VAL A 17 -0.16 15.08 -18.94
C VAL A 17 -1.21 16.05 -18.42
N ALA A 18 -0.78 16.93 -17.49
CA ALA A 18 -1.62 17.99 -16.97
C ALA A 18 -0.90 19.35 -17.07
N THR A 19 -1.67 20.42 -17.21
CA THR A 19 -1.16 21.80 -17.14
C THR A 19 -1.60 22.43 -15.83
N VAL A 20 -0.63 22.85 -15.02
CA VAL A 20 -0.82 23.52 -13.74
C VAL A 20 -0.74 25.03 -13.98
N GLU A 21 -1.76 25.76 -13.54
CA GLU A 21 -1.86 27.22 -13.62
C GLU A 21 -1.76 27.79 -15.03
N GLY A 22 -2.03 26.97 -16.05
CA GLY A 22 -1.91 27.34 -17.46
C GLY A 22 -0.47 27.54 -17.95
N VAL A 23 0.54 27.36 -17.09
CA VAL A 23 1.93 27.71 -17.39
C VAL A 23 2.88 26.51 -17.35
N LEU A 24 2.64 25.55 -16.46
CA LEU A 24 3.57 24.46 -16.22
C LEU A 24 2.95 23.14 -16.64
N THR A 25 3.59 22.49 -17.61
CA THR A 25 3.21 21.13 -17.99
C THR A 25 3.87 20.15 -17.04
N VAL A 26 3.06 19.37 -16.35
CA VAL A 26 3.50 18.32 -15.44
C VAL A 26 3.07 16.99 -16.03
N ASN A 27 3.92 15.99 -15.85
CA ASN A 27 3.41 14.65 -15.94
C ASN A 27 2.66 14.41 -14.64
N ALA A 28 1.34 14.28 -14.72
CA ALA A 28 0.56 13.82 -13.58
C ALA A 28 0.91 12.33 -13.44
N SER A 29 1.96 12.07 -12.67
CA SER A 29 2.67 10.81 -12.64
C SER A 29 1.79 9.65 -12.23
N LEU A 30 0.67 9.88 -11.52
CA LEU A 30 -0.24 8.80 -11.16
C LEU A 30 -1.64 9.30 -10.73
N LEU A 31 -2.68 8.78 -11.37
CA LEU A 31 -3.95 8.55 -10.67
C LEU A 31 -3.71 7.33 -9.78
N ASP A 32 -3.54 7.56 -8.49
CA ASP A 32 -3.15 6.54 -7.53
C ASP A 32 -4.30 6.22 -6.57
N SER A 33 -5.04 5.15 -6.89
CA SER A 33 -6.12 4.67 -6.02
C SER A 33 -5.61 4.12 -4.68
N GLY A 34 -4.34 3.77 -4.58
CA GLY A 34 -3.71 3.32 -3.34
C GLY A 34 -3.29 4.46 -2.41
N ALA A 35 -3.20 5.69 -2.95
CA ALA A 35 -2.81 6.86 -2.17
C ALA A 35 -4.03 7.49 -1.49
N GLY A 36 -3.97 7.60 -0.15
CA GLY A 36 -5.03 8.25 0.63
C GLY A 36 -5.11 9.76 0.43
N LEU A 37 -4.04 10.37 -0.09
CA LEU A 37 -3.87 11.81 -0.23
C LEU A 37 -3.25 12.16 -1.58
N SER A 38 -3.47 13.40 -2.03
CA SER A 38 -2.77 13.94 -3.20
C SER A 38 -1.52 14.69 -2.76
N VAL A 39 -0.42 14.48 -3.50
CA VAL A 39 0.90 15.00 -3.16
C VAL A 39 1.56 15.61 -4.39
N ALA A 40 2.13 16.80 -4.21
CA ALA A 40 3.02 17.45 -5.14
C ALA A 40 4.45 17.39 -4.62
N SER A 41 5.40 17.32 -5.54
CA SER A 41 6.82 17.48 -5.26
C SER A 41 7.19 18.94 -4.94
N GLY A 42 8.25 19.15 -4.16
CA GLY A 42 8.86 20.46 -3.94
C GLY A 42 9.40 21.07 -5.24
N GLY A 43 9.89 20.25 -6.16
CA GLY A 43 10.29 20.66 -7.50
C GLY A 43 9.14 21.26 -8.33
N LEU A 44 7.93 20.69 -8.23
CA LEU A 44 6.73 21.27 -8.84
C LEU A 44 6.43 22.68 -8.30
N VAL A 45 6.44 22.87 -6.98
CA VAL A 45 6.20 24.18 -6.37
C VAL A 45 7.27 25.19 -6.77
N SER A 46 8.53 24.76 -6.79
CA SER A 46 9.67 25.59 -7.21
C SER A 46 9.56 26.01 -8.68
N ALA A 47 9.14 25.10 -9.56
CA ALA A 47 8.93 25.38 -10.98
C ALA A 47 7.80 26.38 -11.22
N LEU A 48 6.71 26.31 -10.44
CA LEU A 48 5.63 27.30 -10.50
C LEU A 48 6.12 28.70 -10.10
N LEU A 49 6.87 28.79 -9.00
CA LEU A 49 7.47 30.05 -8.54
C LEU A 49 8.43 30.63 -9.60
N ALA A 50 9.26 29.79 -10.21
CA ALA A 50 10.16 30.19 -11.30
C ALA A 50 9.39 30.66 -12.55
N ALA A 51 8.20 30.11 -12.80
CA ALA A 51 7.30 30.55 -13.86
C ALA A 51 6.51 31.84 -13.51
N GLY A 52 6.78 32.46 -12.36
CA GLY A 52 6.12 33.69 -11.92
C GLY A 52 4.74 33.46 -11.30
N VAL A 53 4.37 32.21 -11.00
CA VAL A 53 3.13 31.87 -10.32
C VAL A 53 3.40 31.68 -8.84
N ALA A 54 2.68 32.43 -8.00
CA ALA A 54 2.71 32.31 -6.56
C ALA A 54 1.48 31.51 -6.08
N PRO A 55 1.57 30.17 -5.95
CA PRO A 55 0.44 29.39 -5.46
C PRO A 55 0.17 29.68 -3.98
N GLU A 56 -1.09 29.52 -3.55
CA GLU A 56 -1.48 29.66 -2.15
C GLU A 56 -0.88 28.50 -1.35
N ILE A 57 0.14 28.77 -0.54
CA ILE A 57 0.80 27.79 0.33
C ILE A 57 0.32 28.02 1.76
N THR A 58 -0.14 26.95 2.40
CA THR A 58 -0.53 26.92 3.81
C THR A 58 0.43 26.01 4.57
N THR A 59 1.08 26.56 5.59
CA THR A 59 1.87 25.76 6.55
C THR A 59 0.92 25.03 7.48
N MET A 60 1.16 23.74 7.67
CA MET A 60 0.43 22.83 8.53
C MET A 60 1.35 22.30 9.62
N GLY A 61 0.79 21.57 10.60
CA GLY A 61 1.61 20.74 11.48
C GLY A 61 2.32 19.64 10.67
N PRO A 62 3.45 19.09 11.19
CA PRO A 62 4.13 17.98 10.55
C PRO A 62 3.16 16.80 10.42
N PHE A 63 3.12 16.21 9.23
CA PHE A 63 2.25 15.09 8.91
C PHE A 63 3.08 14.00 8.22
N SER A 64 3.00 12.78 8.72
CA SER A 64 3.78 11.66 8.21
C SER A 64 3.01 10.89 7.16
N LEU A 65 3.54 10.81 5.95
CA LEU A 65 3.06 9.95 4.87
C LEU A 65 3.92 8.69 4.83
N ARG A 66 3.33 7.51 4.89
CA ARG A 66 4.07 6.24 4.81
C ARG A 66 3.96 5.66 3.41
N PRO A 67 5.06 5.62 2.63
CA PRO A 67 5.01 4.95 1.36
C PRO A 67 4.90 3.44 1.51
N TYR A 68 4.31 2.76 0.53
CA TYR A 68 4.37 1.30 0.48
C TYR A 68 5.76 0.82 0.05
N GLY A 69 6.17 -0.34 0.55
CA GLY A 69 7.46 -0.96 0.28
C GLY A 69 8.18 -1.29 1.57
N ALA A 70 8.84 -2.45 1.64
CA ALA A 70 9.51 -2.92 2.85
C ALA A 70 10.57 -1.92 3.36
N ASP A 71 11.26 -1.23 2.45
CA ASP A 71 12.32 -0.27 2.77
C ASP A 71 11.85 1.20 2.71
N SER A 72 10.53 1.43 2.60
CA SER A 72 9.98 2.76 2.39
C SER A 72 10.01 3.59 3.68
N ARG A 73 10.87 4.60 3.71
CA ARG A 73 10.93 5.55 4.82
C ARG A 73 9.73 6.51 4.83
N PRO A 74 9.20 6.86 6.01
CA PRO A 74 8.18 7.89 6.14
C PRO A 74 8.62 9.23 5.54
N VAL A 75 7.66 9.96 4.97
CA VAL A 75 7.83 11.29 4.41
C VAL A 75 7.11 12.28 5.30
N VAL A 76 7.85 13.18 5.92
CA VAL A 76 7.25 14.26 6.69
C VAL A 76 6.92 15.42 5.76
N VAL A 77 5.64 15.74 5.63
CA VAL A 77 5.15 16.92 4.90
C VAL A 77 4.63 17.95 5.90
N THR A 78 4.85 19.22 5.60
CA THR A 78 4.49 20.33 6.50
C THR A 78 3.65 21.41 5.82
N LYS A 79 3.43 21.30 4.51
CA LYS A 79 2.77 22.33 3.72
C LYS A 79 1.74 21.71 2.79
N GLN A 80 0.65 22.43 2.61
CA GLN A 80 -0.26 22.23 1.50
C GLN A 80 -0.16 23.38 0.52
N VAL A 81 -0.28 23.06 -0.76
CA VAL A 81 -0.40 24.03 -1.84
C VAL A 81 -1.77 23.91 -2.48
N ARG A 82 -2.41 25.04 -2.74
CA ARG A 82 -3.67 25.10 -3.49
C ARG A 82 -3.40 25.58 -4.92
N PHE A 83 -3.74 24.73 -5.88
CA PHE A 83 -3.74 25.09 -7.29
C PHE A 83 -5.06 25.79 -7.66
N GLY A 84 -4.97 26.96 -8.28
CA GLY A 84 -6.07 27.67 -8.92
C GLY A 84 -6.62 26.92 -10.14
N SER A 85 -5.75 26.28 -10.91
CA SER A 85 -6.13 25.43 -12.04
C SER A 85 -5.17 24.27 -12.30
N LEU A 86 -5.76 23.10 -12.58
CA LEU A 86 -5.09 21.89 -13.04
C LEU A 86 -5.92 21.33 -14.20
N GLU A 87 -5.37 21.36 -15.41
CA GLU A 87 -6.07 20.96 -16.64
C GLU A 87 -5.53 19.65 -17.21
N PHE A 88 -6.42 18.69 -17.45
CA PHE A 88 -6.13 17.47 -18.20
C PHE A 88 -6.72 17.57 -19.61
N LYS A 89 -5.95 17.18 -20.62
CA LYS A 89 -6.50 17.01 -21.98
C LYS A 89 -7.17 15.65 -22.07
N THR A 90 -8.43 15.63 -22.49
CA THR A 90 -9.18 14.39 -22.74
C THR A 90 -9.71 14.37 -24.18
N GLY A 91 -10.05 13.18 -24.70
CA GLY A 91 -10.61 13.03 -26.04
C GLY A 91 -11.96 13.74 -26.25
N CYS A 92 -12.65 14.11 -25.17
CA CYS A 92 -13.95 14.81 -25.21
C CYS A 92 -13.84 16.31 -24.84
N GLY A 93 -12.63 16.84 -24.70
CA GLY A 93 -12.36 18.22 -24.28
C GLY A 93 -11.51 18.32 -23.00
N PRO A 94 -11.06 19.53 -22.63
CA PRO A 94 -10.27 19.71 -21.41
C PRO A 94 -11.10 19.49 -20.14
N LEU A 95 -10.53 18.77 -19.18
CA LEU A 95 -11.06 18.63 -17.83
C LEU A 95 -10.27 19.53 -16.87
N MET A 96 -10.96 20.44 -16.19
CA MET A 96 -10.34 21.42 -15.31
C MET A 96 -10.69 21.15 -13.83
N LEU A 97 -9.66 21.04 -13.00
CA LEU A 97 -9.78 20.97 -11.54
C LEU A 97 -9.33 22.32 -10.97
N ARG A 98 -10.17 22.93 -10.12
CA ARG A 98 -9.88 24.24 -9.51
C ARG A 98 -9.89 24.14 -7.99
N GLY A 99 -8.99 24.88 -7.36
CA GLY A 99 -8.89 24.94 -5.90
C GLY A 99 -8.44 23.62 -5.25
N LEU A 100 -7.76 22.76 -6.01
CA LEU A 100 -7.24 21.49 -5.49
C LEU A 100 -6.11 21.78 -4.50
N ARG A 101 -6.25 21.29 -3.25
CA ARG A 101 -5.18 21.29 -2.26
C ARG A 101 -4.46 19.95 -2.28
N VAL A 102 -3.13 20.01 -2.27
CA VAL A 102 -2.26 18.83 -2.20
C VAL A 102 -1.17 19.08 -1.17
N TRP A 103 -0.69 18.01 -0.52
CA TRP A 103 0.49 18.09 0.33
C TRP A 103 1.76 18.27 -0.50
N VAL A 104 2.81 18.85 0.08
CA VAL A 104 4.09 19.07 -0.59
C VAL A 104 5.16 18.19 0.04
N ASP A 105 5.74 17.28 -0.75
CA ASP A 105 6.97 16.56 -0.42
C ASP A 105 8.17 17.41 -0.89
N GLU A 106 8.71 18.23 0.01
CA GLU A 106 9.81 19.15 -0.28
C GLU A 106 11.13 18.45 -0.60
N ALA A 107 11.28 17.17 -0.22
CA ALA A 107 12.50 16.41 -0.48
C ALA A 107 12.64 15.98 -1.96
N VAL A 108 11.52 15.96 -2.70
CA VAL A 108 11.50 15.55 -4.11
C VAL A 108 11.75 16.76 -5.01
N ALA A 109 12.91 16.79 -5.65
CA ALA A 109 13.32 17.84 -6.60
C ALA A 109 12.69 17.68 -8.01
N GLY A 110 12.13 16.51 -8.32
CA GLY A 110 11.41 16.27 -9.58
C GLY A 110 10.14 17.12 -9.72
N VAL A 111 9.58 17.18 -10.92
CA VAL A 111 8.30 17.86 -11.19
C VAL A 111 7.22 16.80 -11.35
N GLU A 112 6.60 16.46 -10.22
CA GLU A 112 5.66 15.35 -10.07
C GLU A 112 4.42 15.74 -9.29
N LEU A 113 3.29 15.13 -9.67
CA LEU A 113 1.99 15.26 -9.04
C LEU A 113 1.30 13.89 -9.00
N THR A 114 0.90 13.46 -7.80
CA THR A 114 0.08 12.28 -7.56
C THR A 114 -1.31 12.70 -7.12
N LEU A 115 -2.35 12.22 -7.80
CA LEU A 115 -3.73 12.41 -7.40
C LEU A 115 -4.23 11.14 -6.70
N GLY A 116 -4.47 11.28 -5.40
CA GLY A 116 -4.94 10.18 -4.57
C GLY A 116 -6.42 9.85 -4.75
N LEU A 117 -6.84 8.77 -4.10
CA LEU A 117 -8.19 8.22 -4.14
C LEU A 117 -9.31 9.26 -3.91
N PRO A 118 -9.22 10.22 -2.96
CA PRO A 118 -10.29 11.20 -2.76
C PRO A 118 -10.57 12.07 -3.99
N VAL A 119 -9.53 12.44 -4.73
CA VAL A 119 -9.68 13.20 -5.99
C VAL A 119 -10.29 12.31 -7.06
N MET A 120 -9.80 11.09 -7.20
CA MET A 120 -10.31 10.12 -8.18
C MET A 120 -11.80 9.82 -7.96
N GLN A 121 -12.22 9.59 -6.70
CA GLN A 121 -13.63 9.37 -6.34
C GLN A 121 -14.50 10.57 -6.71
N LYS A 122 -14.03 11.79 -6.46
CA LYS A 122 -14.72 13.01 -6.88
C LYS A 122 -14.86 13.13 -8.40
N LEU A 123 -13.90 12.60 -9.15
CA LEU A 123 -13.93 12.51 -10.61
C LEU A 123 -14.78 11.33 -11.14
N GLY A 124 -15.36 10.52 -10.25
CA GLY A 124 -16.25 9.41 -10.61
C GLY A 124 -15.60 8.02 -10.60
N TYR A 125 -14.36 7.88 -10.12
CA TYR A 125 -13.75 6.57 -9.90
C TYR A 125 -14.51 5.82 -8.81
N SER A 126 -14.97 4.61 -9.12
CA SER A 126 -15.41 3.64 -8.14
C SER A 126 -15.18 2.23 -8.67
N ASP A 127 -14.86 1.28 -7.79
CA ASP A 127 -14.63 -0.10 -8.19
C ASP A 127 -15.89 -0.72 -8.80
N LYS A 128 -17.08 -0.31 -8.31
CA LYS A 128 -18.36 -0.72 -8.88
C LYS A 128 -18.52 -0.24 -10.32
N THR A 129 -18.36 1.06 -10.58
CA THR A 129 -18.49 1.63 -11.92
C THR A 129 -17.42 1.03 -12.86
N LEU A 130 -16.21 0.79 -12.35
CA LEU A 130 -15.13 0.13 -13.10
C LEU A 130 -15.55 -1.27 -13.54
N LEU A 131 -16.03 -2.11 -12.61
CA LEU A 131 -16.46 -3.48 -12.90
C LEU A 131 -17.71 -3.52 -13.79
N GLU A 132 -18.67 -2.62 -13.58
CA GLU A 132 -19.86 -2.50 -14.44
C GLU A 132 -19.48 -2.10 -15.87
N ASN A 133 -18.55 -1.16 -16.02
CA ASN A 133 -18.03 -0.76 -17.33
C ASN A 133 -17.21 -1.88 -18.00
N ALA A 134 -16.43 -2.64 -17.24
CA ALA A 134 -15.71 -3.81 -17.73
C ALA A 134 -16.70 -4.88 -18.21
N ARG A 135 -17.76 -5.16 -17.42
CA ARG A 135 -18.80 -6.13 -17.78
C ARG A 135 -19.59 -5.73 -19.03
N ARG A 136 -19.83 -4.43 -19.23
CA ARG A 136 -20.48 -3.91 -20.46
C ARG A 136 -19.63 -4.14 -21.71
N GLN A 137 -18.31 -4.14 -21.57
CA GLN A 137 -17.39 -4.42 -22.67
C GLN A 137 -17.24 -5.91 -22.92
N GLN A 138 -17.00 -6.68 -21.85
CA GLN A 138 -16.80 -8.12 -21.94
C GLN A 138 -17.27 -8.83 -20.68
N ALA A 139 -17.91 -9.97 -20.88
CA ALA A 139 -18.46 -10.80 -19.83
C ALA A 139 -17.40 -11.47 -18.94
N GLU A 140 -16.32 -11.90 -19.57
CA GLU A 140 -15.25 -12.73 -19.03
C GLU A 140 -13.93 -12.24 -19.63
N TRP A 141 -12.95 -11.96 -18.79
CA TRP A 141 -11.64 -11.45 -19.19
C TRP A 141 -10.61 -12.56 -18.97
N ASP A 142 -10.01 -13.05 -20.05
CA ASP A 142 -8.94 -14.06 -20.00
C ASP A 142 -7.60 -13.35 -19.81
N PHE A 143 -6.86 -13.74 -18.76
CA PHE A 143 -5.55 -13.21 -18.40
C PHE A 143 -4.44 -14.27 -18.56
N ALA A 144 -4.69 -15.38 -19.27
CA ALA A 144 -3.69 -16.43 -19.48
C ALA A 144 -2.39 -15.92 -20.14
N ASP A 145 -2.50 -14.88 -20.98
CA ASP A 145 -1.36 -14.22 -21.62
C ASP A 145 -0.68 -13.15 -20.73
N GLN A 146 -1.11 -12.98 -19.48
CA GLN A 146 -0.50 -12.03 -18.57
C GLN A 146 0.92 -12.48 -18.24
N SER A 147 1.90 -11.77 -18.77
CA SER A 147 3.31 -12.00 -18.48
C SER A 147 3.55 -11.98 -16.97
N ILE A 148 4.25 -13.00 -16.46
CA ILE A 148 4.74 -13.02 -15.08
C ILE A 148 5.77 -11.89 -14.98
N ALA A 149 5.34 -10.74 -14.48
CA ALA A 149 6.25 -9.67 -14.15
C ALA A 149 7.17 -10.15 -13.03
N THR A 150 8.48 -10.12 -13.25
CA THR A 150 9.43 -10.19 -12.15
C THR A 150 9.10 -9.04 -11.20
N PRO A 151 9.05 -9.24 -9.86
CA PRO A 151 8.94 -8.15 -8.91
C PRO A 151 10.19 -7.26 -9.03
N GLY A 152 10.16 -6.36 -9.99
CA GLY A 152 11.23 -5.45 -10.34
C GLY A 152 10.62 -4.08 -10.43
N GLU A 153 10.92 -3.25 -9.44
CA GLU A 153 10.76 -1.80 -9.52
C GLU A 153 9.37 -1.34 -9.99
N ALA A 154 8.30 -1.83 -9.37
CA ALA A 154 7.05 -1.07 -9.35
C ALA A 154 7.25 0.16 -8.43
N MET A 155 8.13 1.07 -8.85
CA MET A 155 8.41 2.33 -8.20
C MET A 155 7.24 3.28 -8.43
N HIS A 156 6.17 3.08 -7.69
CA HIS A 156 5.25 4.17 -7.41
C HIS A 156 5.03 4.23 -5.93
N ARG A 157 5.54 5.32 -5.36
CA ARG A 157 5.44 5.69 -3.96
C ARG A 157 3.97 5.93 -3.63
N THR A 158 3.23 4.86 -3.39
CA THR A 158 1.86 4.95 -2.90
C THR A 158 1.95 5.43 -1.46
N LEU A 159 1.18 6.44 -1.05
CA LEU A 159 1.30 7.05 0.29
C LEU A 159 0.05 6.75 1.12
N ARG A 160 0.21 6.09 2.28
CA ARG A 160 -0.83 5.91 3.31
C ARG A 160 -0.74 6.97 4.41
N MET A 161 -1.88 7.21 5.06
CA MET A 161 -2.08 8.18 6.13
C MET A 161 -2.22 7.45 7.48
N GLU A 162 -1.51 7.93 8.50
CA GLU A 162 -1.78 7.69 9.93
C GLU A 162 -1.65 9.02 10.68
N GLU A 163 -2.57 9.29 11.61
CA GLU A 163 -2.51 10.43 12.52
C GLU A 163 -1.76 10.00 13.79
N THR A 164 -0.44 10.17 13.80
CA THR A 164 0.37 9.89 15.00
C THR A 164 0.57 11.16 15.81
N LEU A 165 -0.15 11.26 16.93
CA LEU A 165 0.35 11.95 18.11
C LEU A 165 1.65 11.24 18.52
N VAL A 166 2.71 12.00 18.71
CA VAL A 166 4.02 11.47 19.10
C VAL A 166 3.92 10.81 20.47
N ASP A 167 4.09 9.49 20.52
CA ASP A 167 4.68 8.79 21.65
C ASP A 167 5.69 7.80 21.06
N ASP A 168 6.86 7.73 21.69
CA ASP A 168 8.02 6.95 21.25
C ASP A 168 7.66 5.47 21.11
N PHE A 169 7.84 4.91 19.91
CA PHE A 169 7.76 3.45 19.69
C PHE A 169 9.09 2.96 19.16
N ASP A 170 9.64 1.97 19.87
CA ASP A 170 10.81 1.17 19.50
C ASP A 170 10.62 0.53 18.12
N ASP A 171 11.70 0.51 17.36
CA ASP A 171 11.75 0.11 15.95
C ASP A 171 11.95 -1.41 15.85
N ASP A 172 10.88 -2.17 16.08
CA ASP A 172 10.73 -3.59 15.73
C ASP A 172 9.24 -3.89 15.57
N GLU A 173 8.69 -3.64 14.38
CA GLU A 173 7.46 -4.32 14.01
C GLU A 173 7.40 -4.56 12.50
N GLY A 174 7.81 -5.77 12.11
CA GLY A 174 7.65 -6.29 10.76
C GLY A 174 6.18 -6.39 10.35
N MET A 175 5.94 -6.24 9.05
CA MET A 175 4.63 -6.27 8.39
C MET A 175 3.75 -7.45 8.83
N CYS A 176 2.80 -7.23 9.74
CA CYS A 176 1.83 -8.26 10.15
C CYS A 176 0.68 -8.39 9.13
N CYS A 177 0.65 -9.49 8.38
CA CYS A 177 -0.58 -10.03 7.82
C CYS A 177 -1.52 -10.45 8.96
N ALA A 178 -2.85 -10.48 8.71
CA ALA A 178 -3.87 -10.85 9.69
C ALA A 178 -3.87 -12.36 10.04
N THR A 179 -2.74 -12.88 10.48
CA THR A 179 -2.62 -14.17 11.16
C THR A 179 -2.67 -13.87 12.66
N PRO A 180 -3.60 -14.46 13.44
CA PRO A 180 -3.64 -14.26 14.87
C PRO A 180 -2.34 -14.77 15.49
N ASP A 181 -1.65 -13.91 16.22
CA ASP A 181 -0.41 -14.22 16.91
C ASP A 181 -0.69 -15.08 18.16
N TRP A 182 0.03 -16.20 18.28
CA TRP A 182 0.07 -17.01 19.49
C TRP A 182 1.45 -16.79 20.09
N GLY A 183 1.56 -15.73 20.89
CA GLY A 183 2.80 -15.25 21.47
C GLY A 183 3.64 -16.39 22.07
N THR A 184 4.86 -16.51 21.58
CA THR A 184 5.93 -17.25 22.26
C THR A 184 7.23 -16.51 21.95
N ASP A 185 7.68 -15.64 22.85
CA ASP A 185 9.03 -15.06 22.79
C ASP A 185 10.07 -16.13 23.17
N PRO A 186 11.08 -16.41 22.33
CA PRO A 186 12.28 -17.12 22.74
C PRO A 186 13.42 -16.10 22.91
N TYR A 187 13.77 -15.79 24.15
CA TYR A 187 15.04 -15.13 24.42
C TYR A 187 16.20 -16.14 24.21
N PRO A 188 17.33 -15.76 23.59
CA PRO A 188 18.43 -16.69 23.37
C PRO A 188 19.25 -16.85 24.66
N THR A 189 19.51 -18.10 25.04
CA THR A 189 20.64 -18.45 25.91
C THR A 189 21.72 -19.15 25.09
N ASP A 190 22.96 -18.82 25.44
CA ASP A 190 24.25 -18.99 24.75
C ASP A 190 24.75 -20.46 24.67
N ASP A 191 23.85 -21.43 24.61
CA ASP A 191 24.21 -22.84 24.70
C ASP A 191 23.22 -23.75 24.00
N GLY A 192 22.71 -23.36 22.83
CA GLY A 192 22.29 -24.25 21.73
C GLY A 192 21.30 -25.38 22.05
N GLN A 193 20.65 -25.38 23.21
CA GLN A 193 19.75 -26.42 23.66
C GLN A 193 18.38 -25.78 23.86
N VAL A 194 17.50 -26.02 22.89
CA VAL A 194 16.10 -25.61 22.94
C VAL A 194 15.44 -26.47 24.01
N ASP A 195 15.12 -25.88 25.15
CA ASP A 195 14.44 -26.59 26.24
C ASP A 195 12.94 -26.66 25.89
N ASP A 196 12.52 -27.78 25.27
CA ASP A 196 11.12 -28.05 24.87
C ASP A 196 10.15 -28.21 26.07
N ASP A 197 10.62 -28.02 27.30
CA ASP A 197 9.90 -28.31 28.53
C ASP A 197 8.72 -27.35 28.84
N PRO A 198 8.77 -26.03 28.55
CA PRO A 198 7.66 -25.12 28.81
C PRO A 198 6.41 -25.41 27.96
N VAL A 199 6.61 -25.68 26.66
CA VAL A 199 5.52 -25.96 25.72
C VAL A 199 4.83 -27.27 26.08
N ARG A 200 5.61 -28.28 26.47
CA ARG A 200 5.09 -29.57 26.92
C ARG A 200 4.25 -29.44 28.19
N MET A 201 4.69 -28.60 29.13
CA MET A 201 3.96 -28.35 30.37
C MET A 201 2.59 -27.74 30.09
N VAL A 202 2.52 -26.76 29.19
CA VAL A 202 1.25 -26.11 28.80
C VAL A 202 0.33 -27.08 28.07
N LEU A 203 0.86 -27.87 27.13
CA LEU A 203 0.06 -28.84 26.38
C LEU A 203 -0.51 -29.93 27.29
N MET A 204 0.29 -30.48 28.21
CA MET A 204 -0.17 -31.47 29.18
C MET A 204 -1.21 -30.90 30.15
N SER A 205 -1.05 -29.63 30.56
CA SER A 205 -2.06 -28.93 31.35
C SER A 205 -3.39 -28.83 30.61
N LYS A 206 -3.37 -28.49 29.31
CA LYS A 206 -4.60 -28.40 28.50
C LYS A 206 -5.27 -29.76 28.28
N VAL A 207 -4.50 -30.85 28.19
CA VAL A 207 -5.08 -32.20 28.15
C VAL A 207 -5.81 -32.54 29.45
N ALA A 208 -5.24 -32.15 30.60
CA ALA A 208 -5.88 -32.34 31.90
C ALA A 208 -7.16 -31.49 32.05
N ASP A 209 -7.13 -30.25 31.57
CA ASP A 209 -8.31 -29.38 31.54
C ASP A 209 -9.42 -29.98 30.69
N ALA A 210 -9.10 -30.49 29.51
CA ALA A 210 -10.08 -31.09 28.61
C ALA A 210 -10.70 -32.39 29.19
N ALA A 211 -9.89 -33.20 29.89
CA ALA A 211 -10.39 -34.35 30.64
C ALA A 211 -11.36 -33.91 31.76
N SER A 212 -11.03 -32.83 32.49
CA SER A 212 -11.89 -32.28 33.55
C SER A 212 -13.21 -31.70 33.02
N GLN A 213 -13.23 -31.28 31.75
CA GLN A 213 -14.41 -30.79 31.04
C GLN A 213 -15.24 -31.90 30.38
N GLY A 214 -14.88 -33.17 30.61
CA GLY A 214 -15.70 -34.32 30.23
C GLY A 214 -15.31 -35.01 28.92
N MET A 215 -14.08 -34.81 28.41
CA MET A 215 -13.54 -35.67 27.35
C MET A 215 -13.47 -37.13 27.81
N ASP A 216 -13.77 -38.05 26.90
CA ASP A 216 -13.68 -39.49 27.15
C ASP A 216 -12.22 -39.95 27.25
N GLU A 217 -11.98 -41.01 28.04
CA GLU A 217 -10.63 -41.51 28.32
C GLU A 217 -9.87 -42.01 27.07
N GLU A 218 -10.57 -42.49 26.04
CA GLU A 218 -9.92 -42.96 24.80
C GLU A 218 -9.37 -41.77 24.01
N SER A 219 -10.14 -40.69 23.91
CA SER A 219 -9.72 -39.43 23.28
C SER A 219 -8.60 -38.74 24.04
N VAL A 220 -8.62 -38.77 25.39
CA VAL A 220 -7.52 -38.24 26.20
C VAL A 220 -6.23 -39.02 25.96
N ARG A 221 -6.29 -40.36 25.91
CA ARG A 221 -5.11 -41.20 25.61
C ARG A 221 -4.56 -40.94 24.21
N ARG A 222 -5.43 -40.83 23.20
CA ARG A 222 -4.99 -40.45 21.84
C ARG A 222 -4.28 -39.11 21.80
N LEU A 223 -4.76 -38.11 22.55
CA LEU A 223 -4.11 -36.81 22.62
C LEU A 223 -2.72 -36.89 23.28
N GLN A 224 -2.60 -37.69 24.33
CA GLN A 224 -1.32 -37.92 25.02
C GLN A 224 -0.31 -38.65 24.12
N ASP A 225 -0.75 -39.65 23.35
CA ASP A 225 0.12 -40.40 22.44
C ASP A 225 0.66 -39.50 21.31
N VAL A 226 -0.18 -38.64 20.72
CA VAL A 226 0.25 -37.66 19.71
C VAL A 226 1.27 -36.67 20.29
N LEU A 227 1.07 -36.23 21.53
CA LEU A 227 2.02 -35.34 22.22
C LEU A 227 3.36 -36.00 22.52
N VAL A 228 3.40 -37.32 22.66
CA VAL A 228 4.65 -38.09 22.80
C VAL A 228 5.34 -38.26 21.44
N GLU A 229 4.59 -38.48 20.37
CA GLU A 229 5.11 -38.62 18.99
C GLU A 229 5.80 -37.34 18.48
N PHE A 230 5.31 -36.17 18.90
CA PHE A 230 5.97 -34.87 18.63
C PHE A 230 7.40 -34.76 19.18
N LYS A 231 7.83 -35.66 20.06
CA LYS A 231 9.21 -35.71 20.59
C LYS A 231 10.19 -36.40 19.62
N GLU A 232 9.73 -37.33 18.78
CA GLU A 232 10.64 -38.14 17.94
C GLU A 232 11.09 -37.43 16.66
N TYR A 233 10.49 -36.29 16.32
CA TYR A 233 10.84 -35.49 15.14
C TYR A 233 11.75 -34.27 15.44
N SER A 234 12.14 -34.08 16.70
CA SER A 234 12.95 -32.93 17.16
C SER A 234 14.39 -33.30 17.51
N VAL A 235 15.06 -34.11 16.68
CA VAL A 235 16.52 -34.38 16.75
C VAL A 235 17.20 -33.91 15.48
#